data_AF-T1QWV2-F1
#
_entry.id   AF-T1QWV2-F1
#
_cell.length_a   1.000
_cell.length_b   1.000
_cell.length_c   1.000
_cell.angle_alpha   90.00
_cell.angle_beta   90.00
_cell.angle_gamma   90.00
#
_symmetry.space_group_name_H-M   'P 1'
#
loop_
_entity.id
_entity.type
_entity.pdbx_description
1 polymer ?
#
loop_
_entity_poly.entity_id
_entity_poly.type
_entity_poly.pdbx_seq_one_letter_code
_entity_poly.pdbx_strand_id
1 'polypeptide(L)'
;GRLQMDLTGVRDEDLAHCMIRKRWEKEPHPYIFFNNDHVSMTFIGFHLQLNDQNSVDAIDPTSKRVIKTNVMTRVLYEDLKLQRVPFNINFDSLPRGEKIERLCNVLGIEWPVDPDETYELTTDNILKMLAIHMRFRCGIPVIIMGETGCGKTRLIKFLCELQRSGVATENMKLVKVHGGTSSEMIYNKVREAEDIALINKQHYGFDSVLFFDEANTTEAISSIKEVLCDRTVKGKRLTQHSGLQIIAACNPYRKHTDEMIQRL
;
A
#
# COMPACT_ATOMS: atom_id res chain seq x y z
N GLY A 1 -32.06 22.47 -2.26
CA GLY A 1 -32.94 21.53 -1.56
C GLY A 1 -32.10 20.35 -1.12
N ARG A 2 -32.10 20.03 0.18
CA ARG A 2 -31.40 18.86 0.71
C ARG A 2 -32.11 17.62 0.18
N LEU A 3 -31.45 16.86 -0.69
CA LEU A 3 -31.84 15.48 -0.96
C LEU A 3 -31.29 14.65 0.20
N GLN A 4 -32.14 14.49 1.21
CA GLN A 4 -31.92 13.49 2.25
C GLN A 4 -31.98 12.14 1.55
N MET A 5 -30.84 11.47 1.37
CA MET A 5 -30.85 10.07 0.93
C MET A 5 -31.45 9.25 2.06
N ASP A 6 -32.71 8.87 1.88
CA ASP A 6 -33.38 7.90 2.72
C ASP A 6 -32.70 6.54 2.49
N LEU A 7 -31.98 6.06 3.50
CA LEU A 7 -31.29 4.76 3.49
C LEU A 7 -32.22 3.63 3.96
N THR A 8 -33.52 3.88 4.15
CA THR A 8 -34.47 2.80 4.38
C THR A 8 -34.61 1.94 3.11
N GLY A 9 -34.06 0.72 3.15
CA GLY A 9 -34.23 -0.27 2.09
C GLY A 9 -33.02 -0.57 1.21
N VAL A 10 -31.78 -0.26 1.63
CA VAL A 10 -30.57 -0.75 0.93
C VAL A 10 -30.61 -2.29 0.91
N ARG A 11 -30.78 -2.88 -0.28
CA ARG A 11 -30.83 -4.33 -0.49
C ARG A 11 -29.41 -4.88 -0.53
N ASP A 12 -29.22 -6.16 -0.20
CA ASP A 12 -27.90 -6.79 -0.28
C ASP A 12 -27.28 -6.71 -1.69
N GLU A 13 -28.12 -6.59 -2.72
CA GLU A 13 -27.75 -6.31 -4.12
C GLU A 13 -27.02 -4.97 -4.29
N ASP A 14 -27.39 -3.94 -3.52
CA ASP A 14 -26.79 -2.59 -3.61
C ASP A 14 -25.38 -2.58 -2.99
N LEU A 15 -25.10 -3.51 -2.06
CA LEU A 15 -23.77 -3.73 -1.49
C LEU A 15 -22.90 -4.69 -2.31
N ALA A 16 -23.50 -5.45 -3.24
CA ALA A 16 -22.80 -6.48 -4.00
C ALA A 16 -21.59 -5.92 -4.75
N HIS A 17 -21.72 -4.75 -5.39
CA HIS A 17 -20.61 -4.09 -6.08
C HIS A 17 -19.47 -3.66 -5.15
N CYS A 18 -19.78 -3.32 -3.90
CA CYS A 18 -18.78 -3.02 -2.88
C CYS A 18 -18.13 -4.27 -2.27
N MET A 19 -18.84 -5.41 -2.31
CA MET A 19 -18.45 -6.68 -1.68
C MET A 19 -17.72 -7.67 -2.62
N ILE A 20 -17.86 -7.53 -3.94
CA ILE A 20 -17.09 -8.33 -4.91
C ILE A 20 -15.64 -7.85 -4.92
N ARG A 21 -14.83 -8.37 -3.99
CA ARG A 21 -13.41 -8.07 -3.89
C ARG A 21 -12.63 -9.35 -3.62
N LYS A 22 -11.56 -9.53 -4.38
CA LYS A 22 -10.49 -10.46 -3.99
C LYS A 22 -9.89 -9.98 -2.68
N ARG A 23 -9.77 -10.86 -1.69
CA ARG A 23 -9.18 -10.52 -0.39
C ARG A 23 -7.67 -10.67 -0.52
N TRP A 24 -6.94 -9.65 -0.07
CA TRP A 24 -5.48 -9.65 -0.09
C TRP A 24 -4.91 -10.93 0.53
N GLU A 25 -5.38 -11.30 1.72
CA GLU A 25 -4.87 -12.42 2.51
C GLU A 25 -5.15 -13.80 1.88
N LYS A 26 -5.98 -13.86 0.83
CA LYS A 26 -6.38 -15.12 0.16
C LYS A 26 -5.77 -15.30 -1.22
N GLU A 27 -5.08 -14.30 -1.74
CA GLU A 27 -4.48 -14.35 -3.08
C GLU A 27 -2.94 -14.40 -2.96
N PRO A 28 -2.25 -15.04 -3.91
CA PRO A 28 -0.80 -15.01 -3.97
C PRO A 28 -0.29 -13.62 -4.40
N HIS A 29 0.85 -13.20 -3.86
CA HIS A 29 1.49 -11.91 -4.15
C HIS A 29 2.95 -12.08 -4.65
N PRO A 30 3.16 -12.72 -5.81
CA PRO A 30 4.50 -12.99 -6.33
C PRO A 30 5.13 -11.71 -6.92
N TYR A 31 6.07 -11.09 -6.21
CA TYR A 31 6.76 -9.89 -6.69
C TYR A 31 8.26 -10.11 -6.90
N ILE A 32 8.75 -9.53 -7.99
CA ILE A 32 10.16 -9.38 -8.30
C ILE A 32 10.42 -7.87 -8.41
N PHE A 33 11.35 -7.36 -7.62
CA PHE A 33 11.79 -5.97 -7.67
C PHE A 33 13.22 -5.89 -8.18
N PHE A 34 13.47 -4.97 -9.10
CA PHE A 34 14.82 -4.52 -9.42
C PHE A 34 15.15 -3.40 -8.43
N ASN A 35 16.19 -3.60 -7.64
CA ASN A 35 16.53 -2.70 -6.55
C ASN A 35 17.14 -1.39 -7.08
N ASN A 36 17.20 -0.38 -6.22
CA ASN A 36 17.69 0.95 -6.60
C ASN A 36 19.18 0.97 -6.96
N ASP A 37 19.94 -0.02 -6.53
CA ASP A 37 21.36 -0.19 -6.88
C ASP A 37 21.58 -0.58 -8.35
N HIS A 38 20.50 -0.85 -9.11
CA HIS A 38 20.50 -1.29 -10.50
C HIS A 38 21.26 -2.60 -10.76
N VAL A 39 21.59 -3.35 -9.72
CA VAL A 39 22.38 -4.59 -9.79
C VAL A 39 21.62 -5.75 -9.16
N SER A 40 21.01 -5.55 -8.00
CA SER A 40 20.38 -6.61 -7.24
C SER A 40 18.87 -6.69 -7.48
N MET A 41 18.31 -7.86 -7.16
CA MET A 41 16.89 -8.14 -7.28
C MET A 41 16.34 -8.70 -5.98
N THR A 42 15.10 -8.34 -5.67
CA THR A 42 14.37 -8.85 -4.51
C THR A 42 13.20 -9.71 -4.97
N PHE A 43 13.21 -10.99 -4.59
CA PHE A 43 12.13 -11.95 -4.83
C PHE A 43 11.35 -12.13 -3.54
N ILE A 44 10.04 -11.91 -3.54
CA ILE A 44 9.20 -12.01 -2.35
C ILE A 44 7.77 -12.48 -2.69
N GLY A 45 7.17 -13.25 -1.79
CA GLY A 45 5.79 -13.74 -1.93
C GLY A 45 5.63 -15.00 -2.78
N PHE A 46 6.73 -15.60 -3.24
CA PHE A 46 6.74 -16.88 -3.95
C PHE A 46 8.13 -17.54 -3.91
N HIS A 47 8.17 -18.85 -4.09
CA HIS A 47 9.39 -19.63 -4.27
C HIS A 47 9.45 -20.21 -5.68
N LEU A 48 10.64 -20.50 -6.16
CA LEU A 48 10.96 -21.18 -7.40
C LEU A 48 11.30 -22.65 -7.14
N GLN A 49 10.73 -23.55 -7.93
CA GLN A 49 10.97 -24.99 -7.83
C GLN A 49 11.12 -25.61 -9.22
N LEU A 50 12.13 -26.47 -9.41
CA LEU A 50 12.28 -27.26 -10.63
C LEU A 50 11.13 -28.26 -10.77
N ASN A 51 10.60 -28.40 -11.97
CA ASN A 51 9.54 -29.33 -12.31
C ASN A 51 10.04 -30.50 -13.18
N ASP A 52 9.18 -31.49 -13.40
CA ASP A 52 9.51 -32.70 -14.17
C ASP A 52 9.75 -32.43 -15.67
N GLN A 53 9.37 -31.25 -16.16
CA GLN A 53 9.58 -30.79 -17.55
C GLN A 53 10.93 -30.09 -17.75
N ASN A 54 11.85 -30.20 -16.79
CA ASN A 54 13.16 -29.54 -16.81
C ASN A 54 13.07 -28.00 -16.91
N SER A 55 12.03 -27.45 -16.29
CA SER A 55 11.70 -26.03 -16.22
C SER A 55 11.46 -25.64 -14.76
N VAL A 56 11.20 -24.37 -14.48
CA VAL A 56 11.02 -23.86 -13.11
C VAL A 56 9.63 -23.26 -12.96
N ASP A 57 8.92 -23.68 -11.91
CA ASP A 57 7.61 -23.17 -11.52
C ASP A 57 7.75 -22.14 -10.39
N ALA A 58 6.82 -21.17 -10.35
CA ALA A 58 6.61 -20.30 -9.20
C ALA A 58 5.51 -20.90 -8.31
N ILE A 59 5.82 -21.11 -7.03
CA ILE A 59 4.95 -21.75 -6.05
C ILE A 59 4.71 -20.84 -4.85
N ASP A 60 3.56 -21.03 -4.20
CA ASP A 60 3.26 -20.40 -2.93
C ASP A 60 4.15 -21.00 -1.82
N PRO A 61 4.89 -20.20 -1.03
CA PRO A 61 5.87 -20.71 -0.08
C PRO A 61 5.26 -21.58 1.01
N THR A 62 4.01 -21.29 1.41
CA THR A 62 3.32 -21.92 2.54
C THR A 62 2.54 -23.15 2.08
N SER A 63 1.64 -23.00 1.12
CA SER A 63 0.75 -24.06 0.63
C SER A 63 1.39 -24.98 -0.39
N LYS A 64 2.56 -24.62 -0.95
CA LYS A 64 3.25 -25.32 -2.03
C LYS A 64 2.45 -25.46 -3.33
N ARG A 65 1.32 -24.76 -3.44
CA ARG A 65 0.52 -24.72 -4.67
C ARG A 65 1.28 -23.97 -5.74
N VAL A 66 1.20 -24.47 -6.98
CA VAL A 66 1.77 -23.77 -8.13
C VAL A 66 0.96 -22.51 -8.40
N ILE A 67 1.62 -21.36 -8.34
CA ILE A 67 1.06 -20.06 -8.72
C ILE A 67 1.13 -19.92 -10.25
N LYS A 68 2.27 -20.28 -10.84
CA LYS A 68 2.49 -20.25 -12.29
C LYS A 68 3.53 -21.27 -12.70
N THR A 69 3.20 -22.10 -13.70
CA THR A 69 4.14 -23.08 -14.27
C THR A 69 5.11 -22.43 -15.25
N ASN A 70 6.27 -23.05 -15.42
CA ASN A 70 7.24 -22.75 -16.48
C ASN A 70 7.61 -21.26 -16.58
N VAL A 71 7.90 -20.62 -15.44
CA VAL A 71 8.24 -19.19 -15.39
C VAL A 71 9.64 -18.88 -15.93
N MET A 72 10.54 -19.86 -15.90
CA MET A 72 11.87 -19.75 -16.50
C MET A 72 12.46 -21.14 -16.83
N THR A 73 13.41 -21.17 -17.75
CA THR A 73 14.16 -22.40 -18.08
C THR A 73 15.11 -22.78 -16.95
N ARG A 74 15.48 -24.07 -16.87
CA ARG A 74 16.52 -24.53 -15.93
C ARG A 74 17.86 -23.81 -16.14
N VAL A 75 18.23 -23.54 -17.39
CA VAL A 75 19.50 -22.84 -17.71
C VAL A 75 19.52 -21.46 -17.06
N LEU A 76 18.49 -20.64 -17.28
CA LEU A 76 18.40 -19.30 -16.69
C LEU A 76 18.40 -19.36 -15.15
N TYR A 77 17.69 -20.33 -14.57
CA TYR A 77 17.65 -20.49 -13.12
C TYR A 77 19.03 -20.81 -12.51
N GLU A 78 19.78 -21.72 -13.12
CA GLU A 78 21.13 -22.05 -12.66
C GLU A 78 22.10 -20.88 -12.90
N ASP A 79 21.99 -20.16 -14.02
CA ASP A 79 22.80 -18.96 -14.28
C ASP A 79 22.55 -17.86 -13.24
N LEU A 80 21.29 -17.59 -12.90
CA LEU A 80 20.94 -16.60 -11.87
C LEU A 80 21.40 -17.03 -10.47
N LYS A 81 21.37 -18.34 -10.15
CA LYS A 81 21.98 -18.85 -8.91
C LYS A 81 23.49 -18.62 -8.88
N LEU A 82 24.19 -18.82 -10.00
CA LEU A 82 25.63 -18.55 -10.10
C LEU A 82 25.93 -17.07 -9.87
N GLN A 83 25.03 -16.18 -10.31
CA GLN A 83 25.07 -14.74 -10.00
C GLN A 83 24.61 -14.39 -8.56
N ARG A 84 24.35 -15.40 -7.72
CA ARG A 84 23.93 -15.26 -6.32
C ARG A 84 22.62 -14.48 -6.14
N VAL A 85 21.70 -14.56 -7.10
CA VAL A 85 20.35 -14.00 -6.93
C VAL A 85 19.66 -14.68 -5.75
N PRO A 86 19.13 -13.93 -4.76
CA PRO A 86 18.60 -14.48 -3.52
C PRO A 86 17.19 -15.03 -3.71
N PHE A 87 17.08 -16.19 -4.37
CA PHE A 87 15.81 -16.91 -4.52
C PHE A 87 15.36 -17.55 -3.20
N ASN A 88 14.04 -17.79 -3.09
CA ASN A 88 13.42 -18.62 -2.04
C ASN A 88 13.75 -18.20 -0.60
N ILE A 89 13.97 -16.90 -0.38
CA ILE A 89 14.23 -16.35 0.94
C ILE A 89 12.93 -16.34 1.75
N ASN A 90 12.98 -16.97 2.92
CA ASN A 90 11.91 -16.88 3.91
C ASN A 90 12.08 -15.59 4.74
N PHE A 91 11.36 -14.53 4.35
CA PHE A 91 11.41 -13.23 5.01
C PHE A 91 11.00 -13.27 6.48
N ASP A 92 10.11 -14.17 6.89
CA ASP A 92 9.69 -14.24 8.30
C ASP A 92 10.81 -14.76 9.21
N SER A 93 11.73 -15.58 8.67
CA SER A 93 12.89 -16.12 9.39
C SER A 93 14.12 -15.21 9.42
N LEU A 94 14.12 -14.12 8.65
CA LEU A 94 15.27 -13.21 8.62
C LEU A 94 15.39 -12.41 9.93
N PRO A 95 16.61 -12.07 10.37
CA PRO A 95 16.81 -11.05 11.39
C PRO A 95 16.18 -9.72 10.97
N ARG A 96 15.69 -8.95 11.95
CA ARG A 96 15.01 -7.67 11.70
C ARG A 96 15.83 -6.69 10.86
N GLY A 97 17.13 -6.56 11.14
CA GLY A 97 18.04 -5.70 10.38
C GLY A 97 18.09 -6.06 8.89
N GLU A 98 18.14 -7.35 8.56
CA GLU A 98 18.11 -7.81 7.16
C GLU A 98 16.75 -7.55 6.49
N LYS A 99 15.64 -7.65 7.23
CA LYS A 99 14.31 -7.27 6.71
C LYS A 99 14.26 -5.79 6.35
N ILE A 100 14.77 -4.93 7.23
CA ILE A 100 14.87 -3.48 7.00
C ILE A 100 15.76 -3.18 5.79
N GLU A 101 16.95 -3.76 5.73
CA GLU A 101 17.89 -3.55 4.62
C GLU A 101 17.28 -3.92 3.27
N ARG A 102 16.67 -5.11 3.18
CA ARG A 102 16.01 -5.56 1.94
C ARG A 102 14.84 -4.68 1.54
N LEU A 103 14.02 -4.25 2.51
CA LEU A 103 12.92 -3.32 2.25
C LEU A 103 13.47 -1.98 1.73
N CYS A 104 14.48 -1.42 2.38
CA CYS A 104 15.14 -0.18 1.97
C CYS A 104 15.78 -0.26 0.58
N ASN A 105 16.40 -1.39 0.22
CA ASN A 105 16.97 -1.61 -1.12
C ASN A 105 15.93 -1.50 -2.23
N VAL A 106 14.71 -1.99 -1.99
CA VAL A 106 13.59 -1.86 -2.94
C VAL A 106 13.05 -0.43 -2.95
N LEU A 107 12.94 0.20 -1.78
CA LEU A 107 12.44 1.57 -1.62
C LEU A 107 13.43 2.65 -2.10
N GLY A 108 14.70 2.29 -2.33
CA GLY A 108 15.77 3.21 -2.71
C GLY A 108 16.28 4.08 -1.56
N ILE A 109 16.29 3.54 -0.34
CA ILE A 109 16.77 4.23 0.86
C ILE A 109 18.21 3.78 1.14
N GLU A 110 19.16 4.72 1.04
CA GLU A 110 20.60 4.42 1.16
C GLU A 110 21.08 4.15 2.58
N TRP A 111 20.45 4.77 3.59
CA TRP A 111 20.88 4.71 4.98
C TRP A 111 19.77 4.16 5.89
N PRO A 112 19.50 2.84 5.86
CA PRO A 112 18.38 2.27 6.59
C PRO A 112 18.44 2.58 8.09
N VAL A 113 17.42 3.25 8.60
CA VAL A 113 17.19 3.45 10.03
C VAL A 113 15.85 2.84 10.37
N ASP A 114 15.84 1.94 11.34
CA ASP A 114 14.60 1.34 11.82
C ASP A 114 13.76 2.38 12.60
N PRO A 115 12.55 2.74 12.12
CA PRO A 115 11.78 3.82 12.74
C PRO A 115 10.99 3.39 13.98
N ASP A 116 10.67 2.10 14.12
CA ASP A 116 9.87 1.56 15.22
C ASP A 116 10.16 0.07 15.41
N GLU A 117 11.06 -0.25 16.35
CA GLU A 117 11.43 -1.62 16.71
C GLU A 117 10.24 -2.49 17.14
N THR A 118 9.14 -1.87 17.60
CA THR A 118 7.95 -2.58 18.10
C THR A 118 6.95 -2.94 16.99
N TYR A 119 7.16 -2.47 15.76
CA TYR A 119 6.32 -2.85 14.62
C TYR A 119 6.79 -4.15 13.99
N GLU A 120 5.93 -5.17 13.93
CA GLU A 120 6.30 -6.48 13.42
C GLU A 120 6.41 -6.51 11.88
N LEU A 121 7.61 -6.84 11.37
CA LEU A 121 7.90 -6.97 9.95
C LEU A 121 7.67 -8.40 9.45
N THR A 122 6.39 -8.78 9.34
CA THR A 122 6.00 -10.02 8.68
C THR A 122 6.15 -9.90 7.16
N THR A 123 6.27 -11.03 6.45
CA THR A 123 6.24 -11.07 4.98
C THR A 123 5.02 -10.34 4.42
N ASP A 124 3.86 -10.50 5.04
CA ASP A 124 2.61 -9.83 4.62
C ASP A 124 2.66 -8.30 4.78
N ASN A 125 3.16 -7.79 5.91
CA ASN A 125 3.32 -6.34 6.12
C ASN A 125 4.33 -5.74 5.13
N ILE A 126 5.44 -6.43 4.87
CA ILE A 126 6.43 -6.02 3.87
C ILE A 126 5.80 -5.99 2.47
N LEU A 127 5.08 -7.05 2.06
CA LEU A 127 4.40 -7.09 0.76
C LEU A 127 3.38 -5.95 0.60
N LYS A 128 2.61 -5.63 1.65
CA LYS A 128 1.67 -4.51 1.66
C LYS A 128 2.38 -3.16 1.47
N MET A 129 3.49 -2.94 2.18
CA MET A 129 4.31 -1.72 2.01
C MET A 129 4.88 -1.61 0.61
N LEU A 130 5.43 -2.70 0.06
CA LEU A 130 5.98 -2.74 -1.29
C LEU A 130 4.89 -2.51 -2.35
N ALA A 131 3.70 -3.08 -2.18
CA ALA A 131 2.58 -2.85 -3.07
C ALA A 131 2.11 -1.38 -3.07
N ILE A 132 2.07 -0.73 -1.90
CA ILE A 132 1.77 0.70 -1.78
C ILE A 132 2.83 1.52 -2.51
N HIS A 133 4.11 1.28 -2.21
CA HIS A 133 5.23 1.98 -2.82
C HIS A 133 5.23 1.87 -4.35
N MET A 134 5.00 0.66 -4.89
CA MET A 134 4.96 0.43 -6.33
C MET A 134 3.79 1.11 -7.01
N ARG A 135 2.60 1.14 -6.36
CA ARG A 135 1.46 1.88 -6.89
C ARG A 135 1.78 3.38 -6.98
N PHE A 136 2.42 3.95 -5.96
CA PHE A 136 2.88 5.34 -6.02
C PHE A 136 3.89 5.56 -7.15
N ARG A 137 4.89 4.67 -7.28
CA ARG A 137 5.91 4.73 -8.33
C ARG A 137 5.32 4.67 -9.74
N CYS A 138 4.25 3.90 -9.92
CA CYS A 138 3.52 3.78 -11.19
C CYS A 138 2.41 4.82 -11.37
N GLY A 139 2.20 5.75 -10.43
CA GLY A 139 1.14 6.75 -10.50
C GLY A 139 -0.28 6.16 -10.39
N ILE A 140 -0.43 4.98 -9.80
CA ILE A 140 -1.72 4.31 -9.58
C ILE A 140 -2.31 4.79 -8.25
N PRO A 141 -3.57 5.29 -8.21
CA PRO A 141 -4.22 5.69 -6.95
C PRO A 141 -4.24 4.56 -5.92
N VAL A 142 -3.94 4.91 -4.66
CA VAL A 142 -3.89 3.94 -3.56
C VAL A 142 -5.07 4.16 -2.62
N ILE A 143 -5.96 3.16 -2.55
CA ILE A 143 -7.05 3.09 -1.58
C ILE A 143 -6.97 1.72 -0.89
N ILE A 144 -6.89 1.72 0.43
CA ILE A 144 -6.83 0.51 1.26
C ILE A 144 -8.18 0.33 1.95
N MET A 145 -8.81 -0.83 1.77
CA MET A 145 -10.01 -1.19 2.52
C MET A 145 -9.66 -2.20 3.60
N GLY A 146 -10.11 -1.94 4.83
CA GLY A 146 -9.95 -2.87 5.95
C GLY A 146 -10.69 -2.39 7.18
N GLU A 147 -10.96 -3.27 8.13
CA GLU A 147 -11.64 -2.91 9.38
C GLU A 147 -10.80 -1.96 10.24
N THR A 148 -11.45 -1.21 11.13
CA THR A 148 -10.76 -0.44 12.17
C THR A 148 -9.90 -1.38 13.02
N GLY A 149 -8.70 -0.94 13.39
CA GLY A 149 -7.79 -1.75 14.21
C GLY A 149 -6.96 -2.79 13.45
N CYS A 150 -7.13 -2.98 12.13
CA CYS A 150 -6.31 -3.92 11.35
C CYS A 150 -4.91 -3.39 10.99
N GLY A 151 -4.44 -2.32 11.63
CA GLY A 151 -3.07 -1.82 11.49
C GLY A 151 -2.76 -0.93 10.27
N LYS A 152 -3.75 -0.52 9.45
CA LYS A 152 -3.54 0.30 8.23
C LYS A 152 -2.70 1.55 8.51
N THR A 153 -3.12 2.34 9.50
CA THR A 153 -2.46 3.59 9.88
C THR A 153 -1.05 3.37 10.40
N ARG A 154 -0.83 2.28 11.15
CA ARG A 154 0.49 1.93 11.66
C ARG A 154 1.45 1.49 10.55
N LEU A 155 0.96 0.71 9.58
CA LEU A 155 1.72 0.28 8.41
C LEU A 155 2.15 1.47 7.54
N ILE A 156 1.22 2.38 7.24
CA ILE A 156 1.53 3.58 6.44
C ILE A 156 2.51 4.49 7.19
N LYS A 157 2.28 4.69 8.49
CA LYS A 157 3.20 5.47 9.33
C LYS A 157 4.61 4.88 9.32
N PHE A 158 4.74 3.57 9.51
CA PHE A 158 6.03 2.88 9.46
C PHE A 158 6.74 3.10 8.11
N LEU A 159 6.03 2.92 6.99
CA LEU A 159 6.57 3.17 5.65
C LEU A 159 7.08 4.61 5.48
N CYS A 160 6.29 5.60 5.90
CA CYS A 160 6.70 7.01 5.83
C CYS A 160 7.94 7.27 6.70
N GLU A 161 7.94 6.80 7.95
CA GLU A 161 9.07 7.04 8.86
C GLU A 161 10.35 6.35 8.38
N LEU A 162 10.23 5.17 7.77
CA LEU A 162 11.34 4.47 7.12
C LEU A 162 11.92 5.32 5.98
N GLN A 163 11.06 5.89 5.11
CA GLN A 163 11.49 6.77 4.00
C GLN A 163 12.19 8.05 4.46
N ARG A 164 11.84 8.61 5.61
CA ARG A 164 12.50 9.83 6.13
C ARG A 164 13.88 9.54 6.72
N SER A 165 14.23 8.27 6.96
CA SER A 165 15.58 7.84 7.31
C SER A 165 16.19 8.62 8.50
N GLY A 166 15.38 8.92 9.52
CA GLY A 166 15.82 9.65 10.71
C GLY A 166 15.79 11.19 10.62
N VAL A 167 15.48 11.78 9.45
CA VAL A 167 15.31 13.24 9.31
C VAL A 167 14.19 13.73 10.22
N ALA A 168 14.43 14.83 10.96
CA ALA A 168 13.50 15.38 11.94
C ALA A 168 12.46 16.33 11.31
N THR A 169 11.68 15.83 10.35
CA THR A 169 10.55 16.54 9.72
C THR A 169 9.34 15.63 9.59
N GLU A 170 8.15 16.22 9.49
CA GLU A 170 6.92 15.48 9.21
C GLU A 170 6.85 15.17 7.71
N ASN A 171 6.74 13.89 7.35
CA ASN A 171 6.53 13.45 5.96
C ASN A 171 5.21 12.70 5.76
N MET A 172 4.35 12.66 6.77
CA MET A 172 3.01 12.09 6.68
C MET A 172 1.99 13.01 7.35
N LYS A 173 1.04 13.51 6.58
CA LYS A 173 -0.12 14.26 7.11
C LYS A 173 -1.33 13.32 7.21
N LEU A 174 -1.75 13.00 8.43
CA LEU A 174 -2.93 12.18 8.69
C LEU A 174 -4.19 13.05 8.80
N VAL A 175 -5.20 12.74 7.99
CA VAL A 175 -6.52 13.37 8.02
C VAL A 175 -7.57 12.33 8.40
N LYS A 176 -8.16 12.46 9.58
CA LYS A 176 -9.30 11.65 10.00
C LYS A 176 -10.58 12.22 9.39
N VAL A 177 -11.17 11.50 8.44
CA VAL A 177 -12.41 11.90 7.78
C VAL A 177 -13.60 11.46 8.63
N HIS A 178 -14.62 12.32 8.70
CA HIS A 178 -15.87 12.07 9.43
C HIS A 178 -17.04 12.72 8.68
N GLY A 179 -18.29 12.48 9.13
CA GLY A 179 -19.49 13.01 8.47
C GLY A 179 -19.58 14.54 8.38
N GLY A 180 -18.79 15.27 9.16
CA GLY A 180 -18.68 16.73 9.09
C GLY A 180 -17.57 17.26 8.18
N THR A 181 -16.75 16.38 7.60
CA THR A 181 -15.63 16.79 6.73
C THR A 181 -16.17 17.27 5.38
N SER A 182 -16.06 18.57 5.09
CA SER A 182 -16.50 19.15 3.83
C SER A 182 -15.45 19.05 2.71
N SER A 183 -15.86 19.24 1.46
CA SER A 183 -14.94 19.34 0.31
C SER A 183 -13.86 20.40 0.51
N GLU A 184 -14.22 21.55 1.11
CA GLU A 184 -13.30 22.64 1.36
C GLU A 184 -12.22 22.25 2.38
N MET A 185 -12.59 21.54 3.45
CA MET A 185 -11.62 21.00 4.40
C MET A 185 -10.64 20.04 3.74
N ILE A 186 -11.13 19.15 2.86
CA ILE A 186 -10.29 18.21 2.11
C ILE A 186 -9.28 18.99 1.25
N TYR A 187 -9.75 19.95 0.45
CA TYR A 187 -8.89 20.72 -0.43
C TYR A 187 -7.84 21.54 0.32
N ASN A 188 -8.20 22.13 1.47
CA ASN A 188 -7.24 22.85 2.30
C ASN A 188 -6.16 21.91 2.83
N LYS A 189 -6.51 20.72 3.30
CA LYS A 189 -5.53 19.71 3.76
C LYS A 189 -4.62 19.21 2.64
N VAL A 190 -5.13 19.12 1.41
CA VAL A 190 -4.31 18.79 0.23
C VAL A 190 -3.27 19.86 -0.04
N ARG A 191 -3.66 21.14 0.00
CA ARG A 191 -2.71 22.26 -0.20
C ARG A 191 -1.66 22.32 0.91
N GLU A 192 -2.06 22.20 2.17
CA GLU A 192 -1.12 22.12 3.29
C GLU A 192 -0.12 20.95 3.12
N ALA A 193 -0.58 19.78 2.66
CA ALA A 193 0.29 18.63 2.44
C ALA A 193 1.21 18.81 1.22
N GLU A 194 0.73 19.48 0.17
CA GLU A 194 1.50 19.82 -1.02
C GLU A 194 2.68 20.75 -0.69
N ASP A 195 2.46 21.75 0.15
CA ASP A 195 3.51 22.67 0.61
C ASP A 195 4.59 21.92 1.41
N ILE A 196 4.18 21.06 2.34
CA ILE A 196 5.10 20.20 3.11
C ILE A 196 5.89 19.27 2.19
N ALA A 197 5.21 18.64 1.23
CA ALA A 197 5.84 17.73 0.28
C ALA A 197 6.90 18.44 -0.55
N LEU A 198 6.61 19.66 -1.03
CA LEU A 198 7.54 20.45 -1.83
C LEU A 198 8.81 20.77 -1.03
N ILE A 199 8.66 21.23 0.22
CA ILE A 199 9.78 21.51 1.12
C ILE A 199 10.61 20.25 1.35
N ASN A 200 9.97 19.14 1.72
CA ASN A 200 10.67 17.88 1.97
C ASN A 200 11.41 17.37 0.72
N LYS A 201 10.79 17.49 -0.45
CA LYS A 201 11.39 17.08 -1.72
C LYS A 201 12.61 17.91 -2.08
N GLN A 202 12.55 19.23 -1.87
CA GLN A 202 13.63 20.16 -2.19
C GLN A 202 14.80 20.07 -1.20
N HIS A 203 14.51 19.96 0.09
CA HIS A 203 15.54 19.99 1.13
C HIS A 203 16.13 18.62 1.46
N TYR A 204 15.36 17.53 1.31
CA TYR A 204 15.75 16.20 1.76
C TYR A 204 15.60 15.10 0.70
N GLY A 205 14.98 15.38 -0.45
CA GLY A 205 14.92 14.45 -1.59
C GLY A 205 13.83 13.36 -1.52
N PHE A 206 13.16 13.18 -0.39
CA PHE A 206 12.09 12.18 -0.23
C PHE A 206 10.68 12.75 -0.46
N ASP A 207 9.74 11.83 -0.69
CA ASP A 207 8.33 12.14 -0.90
C ASP A 207 7.56 12.25 0.43
N SER A 208 6.41 12.94 0.42
CA SER A 208 5.52 13.05 1.58
C SER A 208 4.15 12.49 1.27
N VAL A 209 3.48 11.94 2.29
CA VAL A 209 2.21 11.24 2.17
C VAL A 209 1.09 12.04 2.83
N LEU A 210 0.03 12.34 2.08
CA LEU A 210 -1.26 12.72 2.64
C LEU A 210 -2.13 11.47 2.79
N PHE A 211 -2.48 11.14 4.02
CA PHE A 211 -3.27 9.96 4.34
C PHE A 211 -4.67 10.34 4.84
N PHE A 212 -5.70 10.06 4.03
CA PHE A 212 -7.10 10.15 4.44
C PHE A 212 -7.55 8.85 5.10
N ASP A 213 -7.68 8.84 6.42
CA ASP A 213 -8.23 7.71 7.16
C ASP A 213 -9.76 7.82 7.25
N GLU A 214 -10.43 6.66 7.20
CA GLU A 214 -11.90 6.57 7.17
C GLU A 214 -12.57 7.40 6.04
N ALA A 215 -11.94 7.46 4.88
CA ALA A 215 -12.31 8.32 3.76
C ALA A 215 -13.75 8.15 3.24
N ASN A 216 -14.43 7.05 3.57
CA ASN A 216 -15.81 6.78 3.16
C ASN A 216 -16.88 7.18 4.19
N THR A 217 -16.52 7.91 5.25
CA THR A 217 -17.47 8.40 6.27
C THR A 217 -18.04 9.80 5.98
N THR A 218 -17.62 10.44 4.89
CA THR A 218 -18.08 11.76 4.46
C THR A 218 -18.92 11.70 3.18
N GLU A 219 -19.87 12.63 3.03
CA GLU A 219 -20.57 12.88 1.76
C GLU A 219 -19.66 13.52 0.70
N ALA A 220 -18.53 14.12 1.11
CA ALA A 220 -17.56 14.76 0.22
C ALA A 220 -16.57 13.79 -0.45
N ILE A 221 -16.87 12.49 -0.48
CA ILE A 221 -16.00 11.43 -1.04
C ILE A 221 -15.58 11.68 -2.49
N SER A 222 -16.42 12.36 -3.27
CA SER A 222 -16.11 12.80 -4.64
C SER A 222 -14.88 13.71 -4.70
N SER A 223 -14.65 14.54 -3.68
CA SER A 223 -13.48 15.41 -3.56
C SER A 223 -12.21 14.60 -3.31
N ILE A 224 -12.31 13.51 -2.54
CA ILE A 224 -11.19 12.58 -2.33
C ILE A 224 -10.87 11.86 -3.64
N LYS A 225 -11.89 11.42 -4.40
CA LYS A 225 -11.70 10.84 -5.74
C LYS A 225 -11.01 11.82 -6.68
N GLU A 226 -11.43 13.09 -6.71
CA GLU A 226 -10.82 14.11 -7.56
C GLU A 226 -9.30 14.19 -7.29
N VAL A 227 -8.95 14.31 -6.02
CA VAL A 227 -7.57 14.46 -5.58
C VAL A 227 -6.73 13.21 -5.86
N LEU A 228 -7.27 12.01 -5.59
CA LEU A 228 -6.57 10.75 -5.78
C LEU A 228 -6.40 10.38 -7.26
N CYS A 229 -7.48 10.46 -8.05
CA CYS A 229 -7.52 9.94 -9.41
C CYS A 229 -7.17 11.01 -10.44
N ASP A 230 -7.78 12.20 -10.31
CA ASP A 230 -7.64 13.26 -11.31
C ASP A 230 -6.43 14.16 -11.00
N ARG A 231 -5.90 14.07 -9.77
CA ARG A 231 -4.78 14.88 -9.27
C ARG A 231 -5.09 16.37 -9.44
N THR A 232 -6.32 16.76 -9.11
CA THR A 232 -6.80 18.14 -9.14
C THR A 232 -7.48 18.53 -7.83
N VAL A 233 -7.58 19.85 -7.61
CA VAL A 233 -8.36 20.49 -6.57
C VAL A 233 -9.22 21.55 -7.22
N LYS A 234 -10.55 21.34 -7.26
CA LYS A 234 -11.51 22.19 -7.98
C LYS A 234 -11.11 22.39 -9.45
N GLY A 235 -10.69 21.31 -10.10
CA GLY A 235 -10.26 21.29 -11.50
C GLY A 235 -8.85 21.84 -11.77
N LYS A 236 -8.17 22.43 -10.78
CA LYS A 236 -6.77 22.87 -10.91
C LYS A 236 -5.83 21.73 -10.56
N ARG A 237 -4.89 21.40 -11.45
CA ARG A 237 -3.89 20.34 -11.23
C ARG A 237 -3.07 20.61 -9.97
N LEU A 238 -2.70 19.53 -9.29
CA LEU A 238 -1.65 19.54 -8.28
C LEU A 238 -0.30 19.81 -8.95
N THR A 239 0.61 20.39 -8.19
CA THR A 239 1.96 20.72 -8.58
C THR A 239 2.70 19.45 -8.99
N GLN A 240 3.22 19.47 -10.22
CA GLN A 240 3.99 18.35 -10.74
C GLN A 240 5.30 18.22 -9.95
N HIS A 241 5.72 16.99 -9.70
CA HIS A 241 6.97 16.69 -9.00
C HIS A 241 7.09 17.31 -7.58
N SER A 242 5.96 17.67 -6.94
CA SER A 242 5.95 18.14 -5.55
C SER A 242 6.39 17.10 -4.53
N GLY A 243 6.52 15.83 -4.93
CA GLY A 243 6.75 14.72 -4.01
C GLY A 243 5.51 14.33 -3.19
N LEU A 244 4.31 14.87 -3.51
CA LEU A 244 3.08 14.53 -2.80
C LEU A 244 2.48 13.21 -3.32
N GLN A 245 2.46 12.22 -2.42
CA GLN A 245 1.75 10.96 -2.57
C GLN A 245 0.46 11.01 -1.73
N ILE A 246 -0.64 10.49 -2.26
CA ILE A 246 -1.95 10.58 -1.60
C ILE A 246 -2.52 9.17 -1.49
N ILE A 247 -2.96 8.82 -0.29
CA ILE A 247 -3.53 7.52 0.04
C ILE A 247 -4.79 7.69 0.85
N ALA A 248 -5.76 6.83 0.63
CA ALA A 248 -6.97 6.77 1.44
C ALA A 248 -7.16 5.39 2.04
N ALA A 249 -7.74 5.34 3.23
CA ALA A 249 -8.25 4.13 3.85
C ALA A 249 -9.76 4.22 4.02
N CYS A 250 -10.46 3.12 3.81
CA CYS A 250 -11.90 3.05 3.98
C CYS A 250 -12.29 1.80 4.77
N ASN A 251 -13.40 1.92 5.50
CA ASN A 251 -13.99 0.80 6.20
C ASN A 251 -14.85 -0.01 5.22
N PRO A 252 -14.91 -1.35 5.35
CA PRO A 252 -15.75 -2.18 4.49
C PRO A 252 -17.22 -1.86 4.73
N TYR A 253 -18.01 -1.80 3.65
CA TYR A 253 -19.45 -1.69 3.75
C TYR A 253 -20.02 -3.03 4.21
N ARG A 254 -20.65 -3.03 5.38
CA ARG A 254 -21.32 -4.20 5.95
C ARG A 254 -22.63 -3.77 6.57
N LYS A 255 -23.67 -4.55 6.31
CA LYS A 255 -24.93 -4.43 7.01
C LYS A 255 -24.79 -5.10 8.38
N HIS A 256 -25.40 -4.50 9.41
CA HIS A 256 -25.57 -5.18 10.70
C HIS A 256 -26.44 -6.43 10.51
N THR A 257 -26.30 -7.41 11.40
CA THR A 257 -27.20 -8.57 11.43
C THR A 257 -28.63 -8.10 11.71
N ASP A 258 -29.63 -8.81 11.18
CA ASP A 258 -31.03 -8.44 11.38
C ASP A 258 -31.41 -8.39 12.87
N GLU A 259 -30.83 -9.28 13.68
CA GLU A 259 -30.97 -9.25 15.15
C GLU A 259 -30.47 -7.95 15.78
N MET A 260 -29.35 -7.42 15.30
CA MET A 260 -28.81 -6.15 15.80
C MET A 260 -29.65 -4.97 15.32
N ILE A 261 -30.14 -5.02 14.08
CA ILE A 261 -31.02 -4.00 13.52
C ILE A 261 -32.33 -3.92 14.32
N GLN A 262 -32.91 -5.06 14.72
CA GLN A 262 -34.12 -5.09 15.54
C GLN A 262 -33.90 -4.55 16.97
N ARG A 263 -32.65 -4.51 17.46
CA ARG A 263 -32.30 -4.02 18.80
C ARG A 263 -32.02 -2.51 18.85
N LEU A 264 -31.74 -1.87 17.71
CA LEU A 264 -31.43 -0.44 17.59
C LEU A 264 -32.70 0.40 17.44
#